data_AF-A0A2E2W0I7-F1
#
_entry.id   AF-A0A2E2W0I7-F1
#
_cell.length_a   1.000
_cell.length_b   1.000
_cell.length_c   1.000
_cell.angle_alpha   90.00
_cell.angle_beta   90.00
_cell.angle_gamma   90.00
#
_symmetry.space_group_name_H-M   'P 1'
#
loop_
_entity.id
_entity.type
_entity.pdbx_description
1 polymer ?
#
loop_
_entity_poly.entity_id
_entity_poly.type
_entity_poly.pdbx_seq_one_letter_code
_entity_poly.pdbx_strand_id
1 'polypeptide(L)'
;MTNTFRIIKKSTSSKLSPKSPSSLTYHVGYDDNSKSFHFRITANSGGGFFSNEWIPLSDILDTIATTFPVNPFKAIIFKPLYQSKGSNNHGFLAAALRAEKLFLPVEK
;
A
#
# COMPACT_ATOMS: atom_id res chain seq x y z
N MET A 1 10.49 1.51 23.90
CA MET A 1 10.95 2.43 22.84
C MET A 1 9.79 2.66 21.89
N THR A 2 9.30 3.89 21.76
CA THR A 2 8.23 4.22 20.81
C THR A 2 8.81 4.19 19.39
N ASN A 3 8.40 3.23 18.56
CA ASN A 3 8.83 3.16 17.16
C ASN A 3 8.36 4.44 16.46
N THR A 4 9.31 5.31 16.10
CA THR A 4 8.99 6.62 15.51
C THR A 4 9.24 6.54 14.02
N PHE A 5 8.17 6.53 13.24
CA PHE A 5 8.24 6.62 11.79
C PHE A 5 8.34 8.09 11.40
N ARG A 6 9.44 8.49 10.78
CA ARG A 6 9.56 9.81 10.16
C ARG A 6 8.75 9.81 8.86
N ILE A 7 7.75 10.69 8.76
CA ILE A 7 6.97 10.82 7.54
C ILE A 7 7.81 11.52 6.48
N ILE A 8 8.17 10.79 5.44
CA ILE A 8 8.92 11.30 4.29
C ILE A 8 7.97 11.92 3.27
N LYS A 9 6.77 11.34 3.13
CA LYS A 9 5.76 11.82 2.19
C LYS A 9 4.35 11.60 2.75
N LYS A 10 3.48 12.58 2.51
CA LYS A 10 2.03 12.45 2.60
C LYS A 10 1.45 12.76 1.23
N SER A 11 0.62 11.87 0.70
CA SER A 11 0.08 12.00 -0.65
C SER A 11 -1.31 11.35 -0.75
N THR A 12 -1.97 11.55 -1.88
CA THR A 12 -3.27 10.97 -2.19
C THR A 12 -3.22 10.13 -3.45
N SER A 13 -3.98 9.04 -3.49
CA SER A 13 -4.17 8.19 -4.67
C SER A 13 -5.65 7.99 -4.96
N SER A 14 -5.99 7.79 -6.23
CA SER A 14 -7.30 7.26 -6.60
C SER A 14 -7.36 5.77 -6.23
N LYS A 15 -8.55 5.28 -5.85
CA LYS A 15 -8.74 3.83 -5.65
C LYS A 15 -8.50 3.06 -6.97
N LEU A 16 -8.17 1.77 -6.84
CA LEU A 16 -8.00 0.91 -8.02
C LEU A 16 -9.29 0.72 -8.83
N SER A 17 -10.46 0.79 -8.18
CA SER A 17 -11.75 0.67 -8.86
C SER A 17 -12.12 2.00 -9.54
N PRO A 18 -12.33 2.03 -10.86
CA PRO A 18 -12.74 3.24 -11.57
C PRO A 18 -14.17 3.68 -11.24
N LYS A 19 -14.96 2.82 -10.59
CA LYS A 19 -16.37 3.10 -10.26
C LYS A 19 -16.57 4.02 -9.05
N SER A 20 -15.50 4.40 -8.36
CA SER A 20 -15.59 5.28 -7.19
C SER A 20 -14.62 6.45 -7.35
N PRO A 21 -15.11 7.71 -7.42
CA PRO A 21 -14.25 8.89 -7.52
C PRO A 21 -13.53 9.20 -6.19
N SER A 22 -13.56 8.30 -5.22
CA SER A 22 -12.96 8.51 -3.91
C SER A 22 -11.45 8.29 -3.92
N SER A 23 -10.78 9.05 -3.07
CA SER A 23 -9.33 9.05 -2.86
C SER A 23 -8.95 8.33 -1.56
N LEU A 24 -7.71 7.87 -1.53
CA LEU A 24 -7.01 7.40 -0.34
C LEU A 24 -5.90 8.39 -0.02
N THR A 25 -5.66 8.65 1.26
CA THR A 25 -4.45 9.32 1.72
C THR A 25 -3.51 8.26 2.27
N TYR A 26 -2.23 8.34 1.90
CA TYR A 26 -1.20 7.43 2.39
C TYR A 26 0.05 8.20 2.79
N HIS A 27 0.82 7.59 3.69
CA HIS A 27 2.14 8.08 4.06
C HIS A 27 3.22 7.11 3.57
N VAL A 28 4.37 7.68 3.18
CA VAL A 28 5.64 6.96 3.12
C VAL A 28 6.43 7.37 4.35
N GLY A 29 6.80 6.39 5.17
CA GLY A 29 7.56 6.57 6.39
C GLY A 29 8.94 5.93 6.27
N TYR A 30 9.89 6.46 7.03
CA TYR A 30 11.16 5.80 7.28
C TYR A 30 11.24 5.45 8.76
N ASP A 31 11.57 4.19 9.05
CA ASP A 31 11.82 3.72 10.41
C ASP A 31 13.33 3.73 10.65
N ASP A 32 13.78 4.57 11.58
CA ASP A 32 15.20 4.71 11.92
C ASP A 32 15.77 3.45 12.61
N ASN A 33 14.91 2.63 13.23
CA ASN A 33 15.32 1.41 13.92
C ASN A 33 15.65 0.28 12.92
N SER A 34 14.71 -0.01 12.02
CA SER A 34 14.91 -1.01 10.97
C SER A 34 15.64 -0.47 9.73
N LYS A 35 15.92 0.84 9.68
CA LYS A 35 16.53 1.54 8.55
C LYS A 35 15.83 1.27 7.21
N SER A 36 14.49 1.29 7.22
CA SER A 36 13.71 0.86 6.07
C SER A 36 12.47 1.72 5.81
N PHE A 37 12.06 1.76 4.53
CA PHE A 37 10.87 2.51 4.10
C PHE A 37 9.61 1.69 4.29
N HIS A 38 8.51 2.37 4.62
CA HIS A 38 7.22 1.76 4.89
C HIS A 38 6.08 2.59 4.30
N PHE A 39 4.96 1.92 4.04
CA PHE A 39 3.72 2.52 3.56
C PHE A 39 2.60 2.31 4.57
N ARG A 40 1.69 3.28 4.67
CA ARG A 40 0.40 3.08 5.36
C ARG A 40 -0.70 3.94 4.76
N ILE A 41 -1.94 3.50 4.93
CA ILE A 41 -3.13 4.30 4.59
C ILE A 41 -3.55 5.10 5.82
N THR A 42 -3.82 6.39 5.65
CA THR A 42 -4.17 7.31 6.74
C THR A 42 -5.56 7.92 6.59
N ALA A 43 -6.15 7.90 5.40
CA ALA A 43 -7.55 8.30 5.20
C ALA A 43 -8.15 7.64 3.95
N ASN A 44 -9.48 7.53 3.95
CA ASN A 44 -10.28 7.04 2.83
C ASN A 44 -11.50 7.96 2.67
N SER A 45 -11.52 8.81 1.64
CA SER A 45 -12.58 9.81 1.45
C SER A 45 -13.91 9.22 1.00
N GLY A 46 -13.92 7.98 0.52
CA GLY A 46 -15.16 7.27 0.15
C GLY A 46 -15.84 6.57 1.32
N GLY A 47 -15.36 6.77 2.56
CA GLY A 47 -15.81 6.05 3.74
C GLY A 47 -15.38 4.58 3.74
N GLY A 48 -15.72 3.87 4.84
CA GLY A 48 -15.34 2.48 5.05
C GLY A 48 -13.99 2.30 5.73
N PHE A 49 -13.83 1.16 6.38
CA PHE A 49 -12.65 0.85 7.20
C PHE A 49 -11.41 0.61 6.34
N PHE A 50 -10.27 1.02 6.89
CA PHE A 50 -8.93 0.75 6.39
C PHE A 50 -8.01 0.48 7.57
N SER A 51 -6.91 -0.20 7.33
CA SER A 51 -5.83 -0.32 8.31
C SER A 51 -4.80 0.77 8.15
N ASN A 52 -4.37 1.31 9.30
CA ASN A 52 -3.28 2.28 9.42
C ASN A 52 -1.94 1.59 9.79
N GLU A 53 -1.86 0.28 9.61
CA GLU A 53 -0.62 -0.50 9.76
C GLU A 53 0.47 0.00 8.81
N TRP A 54 1.70 0.04 9.33
CA TRP A 54 2.91 0.26 8.54
C TRP A 54 3.32 -1.05 7.87
N ILE A 55 3.40 -1.04 6.54
CA ILE A 55 3.82 -2.18 5.74
C ILE A 55 5.23 -1.90 5.19
N PRO A 56 6.23 -2.74 5.49
CA PRO A 56 7.59 -2.58 4.99
C PRO A 56 7.67 -2.64 3.47
N LEU A 57 8.46 -1.77 2.85
CA LEU A 57 8.72 -1.81 1.41
C LEU A 57 9.45 -3.11 1.01
N SER A 58 10.32 -3.64 1.87
CA SER A 58 10.98 -4.93 1.66
C SER A 58 9.96 -6.04 1.41
N ASP A 59 8.99 -6.18 2.32
CA ASP A 59 8.01 -7.26 2.29
C ASP A 59 7.09 -7.12 1.06
N ILE A 60 6.80 -5.88 0.65
CA ILE A 60 6.07 -5.58 -0.59
C ILE A 60 6.85 -6.08 -1.80
N LEU A 61 8.15 -5.75 -1.88
CA LEU A 61 9.00 -6.14 -3.00
C LEU A 61 9.21 -7.66 -3.04
N ASP A 62 9.42 -8.31 -1.88
CA ASP A 62 9.56 -9.76 -1.77
C ASP A 62 8.27 -10.49 -2.18
N THR A 63 7.10 -9.95 -1.79
CA THR A 63 5.79 -10.46 -2.21
C THR A 63 5.63 -10.39 -3.73
N ILE A 64 6.05 -9.27 -4.34
CA ILE A 64 6.02 -9.11 -5.80
C ILE A 64 6.98 -10.12 -6.44
N ALA A 65 8.24 -10.19 -6.01
CA ALA A 65 9.26 -11.08 -6.58
C ALA A 65 8.86 -12.55 -6.51
N THR A 66 8.26 -12.97 -5.39
CA THR A 66 7.80 -14.36 -5.18
C THR A 66 6.60 -14.71 -6.07
N THR A 67 5.73 -13.73 -6.36
CA THR A 67 4.52 -13.96 -7.16
C THR A 67 4.75 -13.71 -8.66
N PHE A 68 5.76 -12.92 -9.01
CA PHE A 68 5.94 -12.36 -10.34
C PHE A 68 7.32 -12.66 -10.93
N PRO A 69 7.52 -13.85 -11.50
CA PRO A 69 8.63 -14.03 -12.43
C PRO A 69 8.24 -13.66 -13.88
N VAL A 70 6.96 -13.71 -14.29
CA VAL A 70 6.58 -13.62 -15.73
C VAL A 70 5.24 -12.92 -16.06
N ASN A 71 4.23 -12.88 -15.18
CA ASN A 71 2.84 -12.49 -15.56
C ASN A 71 2.19 -11.45 -14.63
N PRO A 72 1.28 -10.58 -15.15
CA PRO A 72 0.50 -9.60 -14.38
C PRO A 72 -0.05 -10.14 -13.06
N PHE A 73 0.06 -9.38 -11.96
CA PHE A 73 -0.47 -9.77 -10.65
C PHE A 73 -1.74 -9.01 -10.26
N LYS A 74 -2.55 -9.62 -9.40
CA LYS A 74 -3.69 -8.96 -8.75
C LYS A 74 -3.26 -8.43 -7.39
N ALA A 75 -3.85 -7.31 -6.95
CA ALA A 75 -3.55 -6.70 -5.66
C ALA A 75 -3.80 -7.62 -4.44
N ILE A 76 -4.50 -8.75 -4.61
CA ILE A 76 -4.77 -9.73 -3.54
C ILE A 76 -3.48 -10.34 -2.97
N ILE A 77 -2.37 -10.31 -3.70
CA ILE A 77 -1.07 -10.82 -3.24
C ILE A 77 -0.58 -10.11 -1.98
N PHE A 78 -0.99 -8.86 -1.75
CA PHE A 78 -0.61 -8.09 -0.57
C PHE A 78 -1.48 -8.36 0.66
N LYS A 79 -2.51 -9.20 0.54
CA LYS A 79 -3.40 -9.53 1.67
C LYS A 79 -2.64 -10.11 2.87
N PRO A 80 -1.67 -11.03 2.70
CA PRO A 80 -0.91 -11.59 3.82
C PRO A 80 -0.04 -10.58 4.58
N LEU A 81 0.26 -9.41 3.99
CA LEU A 81 1.07 -8.37 4.63
C LEU A 81 0.33 -7.66 5.78
N TYR A 82 -1.00 -7.79 5.86
CA TYR A 82 -1.82 -7.14 6.87
C TYR A 82 -2.20 -8.12 7.98
N GLN A 83 -2.07 -7.68 9.23
CA GLN A 83 -2.62 -8.40 10.39
C GLN A 83 -4.12 -8.15 10.52
N SER A 84 -4.58 -6.93 10.20
CA SER A 84 -6.00 -6.60 10.26
C SER A 84 -6.81 -7.32 9.18
N LYS A 85 -8.06 -7.67 9.53
CA LYS A 85 -8.99 -8.41 8.66
C LYS A 85 -9.72 -7.52 7.64
N GLY A 86 -9.20 -6.33 7.34
CA GLY A 86 -9.83 -5.39 6.41
C GLY A 86 -9.84 -5.93 4.98
N SER A 87 -11.03 -6.18 4.41
CA SER A 87 -11.18 -6.86 3.11
C SER A 87 -10.52 -6.13 1.94
N ASN A 88 -10.31 -4.82 2.04
CA ASN A 88 -9.82 -3.97 0.94
C ASN A 88 -8.39 -3.44 1.14
N ASN A 89 -7.74 -3.75 2.28
CA ASN A 89 -6.42 -3.19 2.62
C ASN A 89 -5.37 -3.45 1.54
N HIS A 90 -5.33 -4.68 1.01
CA HIS A 90 -4.43 -5.07 -0.08
C HIS A 90 -4.63 -4.23 -1.35
N GLY A 91 -5.87 -3.85 -1.67
CA GLY A 91 -6.20 -3.00 -2.79
C GLY A 91 -5.85 -1.54 -2.55
N PHE A 92 -5.99 -1.07 -1.31
CA PHE A 92 -5.59 0.29 -0.92
C PHE A 92 -4.07 0.46 -0.95
N LEU A 93 -3.32 -0.53 -0.48
CA LEU A 93 -1.86 -0.54 -0.62
C LEU A 93 -1.46 -0.47 -2.09
N ALA A 94 -2.04 -1.34 -2.92
CA ALA A 94 -1.74 -1.34 -4.34
C ALA A 94 -2.08 -0.01 -5.04
N ALA A 95 -3.13 0.70 -4.62
CA ALA A 95 -3.44 2.05 -5.11
C ALA A 95 -2.34 3.06 -4.75
N ALA A 96 -1.83 3.03 -3.52
CA ALA A 96 -0.71 3.89 -3.09
C ALA A 96 0.57 3.59 -3.87
N LEU A 97 0.92 2.31 -4.03
CA LEU A 97 2.13 1.89 -4.77
C LEU A 97 2.06 2.26 -6.25
N ARG A 98 0.87 2.14 -6.88
CA ARG A 98 0.62 2.62 -8.24
C ARG A 98 0.81 4.14 -8.36
N ALA A 99 0.36 4.92 -7.37
CA ALA A 99 0.55 6.38 -7.37
C ALA A 99 2.03 6.77 -7.26
N GLU A 100 2.85 5.97 -6.59
CA GLU A 100 4.31 6.11 -6.57
C GLU A 100 5.02 5.48 -7.78
N LYS A 101 4.26 4.96 -8.76
CA LYS A 101 4.78 4.34 -9.99
C LYS A 101 5.75 3.17 -9.76
N LEU A 102 5.58 2.44 -8.66
CA LEU A 102 6.38 1.22 -8.39
C LEU A 102 5.98 0.06 -9.30
N PHE A 103 4.77 0.12 -9.86
CA PHE A 103 4.32 -0.76 -10.94
C PHE A 103 3.25 -0.03 -11.76
N LEU A 104 2.99 -0.54 -12.96
CA LEU A 104 2.03 0.01 -13.91
C LEU A 104 0.83 -0.92 -14.09
N PRO A 105 -0.36 -0.37 -14.37
CA PRO A 105 -1.48 -1.20 -14.80
C PRO A 105 -1.16 -1.86 -16.14
N VAL A 106 -1.62 -3.08 -16.32
CA VAL A 106 -1.58 -3.77 -17.61
C VAL A 106 -2.87 -3.44 -18.35
N GLU A 107 -2.74 -3.03 -19.61
CA GLU A 107 -3.91 -2.80 -20.47
C GLU A 107 -4.69 -4.10 -20.66
N LYS A 108 -6.01 -3.97 -20.75
CA LYS A 108 -6.90 -5.12 -20.97
C LYS A 108 -7.02 -5.43 -22.44
#